data_AF-A0A7C0VCX0-F1
#
_entry.id   AF-A0A7C0VCX0-F1
#
_cell.length_a   1.000
_cell.length_b   1.000
_cell.length_c   1.000
_cell.angle_alpha   90.00
_cell.angle_beta   90.00
_cell.angle_gamma   90.00
#
_symmetry.space_group_name_H-M   'P 1'
#
loop_
_entity.id
_entity.type
_entity.pdbx_description
1 polymer ?
#
loop_
_entity_poly.entity_id
_entity_poly.type
_entity_poly.pdbx_seq_one_letter_code
_entity_poly.pdbx_strand_id
1 'polypeptide(L)'
;MKDYGISHESGPLRRVLLHHPGRELELANRDPQAHHFDQAVDVKRFAEDHWKLVEALREAGVEVLLVRELVGGNPEALEQSYKAPNLVFTRDSSSMTNEGAMLFRMGLPSRRAETPVIKAAYQALDIPVALEMEAPHTFEGGGLALLEGGASISRATGMSKAW
;
A
#
# COMPACT_ATOMS: atom_id res chain seq x y z
N MET A 1 -9.21 -3.77 -23.09
CA MET A 1 -9.82 -4.36 -21.88
C MET A 1 -9.39 -3.52 -20.69
N LYS A 2 -10.09 -3.55 -19.55
CA LYS A 2 -9.55 -2.93 -18.33
C LYS A 2 -8.32 -3.75 -17.90
N ASP A 3 -7.16 -3.10 -17.79
CA ASP A 3 -5.89 -3.76 -17.39
C ASP A 3 -5.68 -3.75 -15.85
N TYR A 4 -6.75 -3.47 -15.10
CA TYR A 4 -6.82 -3.46 -13.63
C TYR A 4 -8.21 -3.91 -13.18
N GLY A 5 -8.34 -4.17 -11.87
CA GLY A 5 -9.63 -4.45 -11.22
C GLY A 5 -9.54 -5.62 -10.26
N ILE A 6 -10.31 -5.54 -9.18
CA ILE A 6 -10.57 -6.66 -8.27
C ILE A 6 -12.10 -6.74 -8.11
N SER A 7 -12.66 -7.91 -8.44
CA SER A 7 -14.07 -8.23 -8.23
C SER A 7 -14.32 -8.96 -6.91
N HIS A 8 -13.35 -9.78 -6.47
CA HIS A 8 -13.35 -10.52 -5.21
C HIS A 8 -11.92 -10.97 -4.87
N GLU A 9 -11.66 -11.28 -3.60
CA GLU A 9 -10.32 -11.61 -3.07
C GLU A 9 -9.90 -13.08 -3.31
N SER A 10 -10.81 -13.95 -3.74
CA SER A 10 -10.55 -15.38 -3.99
C SER A 10 -10.09 -15.73 -5.42
N GLY A 11 -10.03 -14.73 -6.31
CA GLY A 11 -9.63 -14.93 -7.70
C GLY A 11 -8.11 -15.09 -7.89
N PRO A 12 -7.66 -15.55 -9.05
CA PRO A 12 -6.23 -15.59 -9.36
C PRO A 12 -5.66 -14.16 -9.39
N LEU A 13 -4.59 -13.93 -8.62
CA LEU A 13 -3.86 -12.67 -8.62
C LEU A 13 -3.06 -12.55 -9.92
N ARG A 14 -3.29 -11.47 -10.69
CA ARG A 14 -2.59 -11.22 -11.96
C ARG A 14 -1.54 -10.12 -11.87
N ARG A 15 -1.80 -9.10 -11.06
CA ARG A 15 -0.96 -7.92 -10.90
C ARG A 15 -1.09 -7.41 -9.47
N VAL A 16 0.02 -6.95 -8.89
CA VAL A 16 0.06 -6.46 -7.51
C VAL A 16 0.97 -5.24 -7.39
N LEU A 17 0.52 -4.24 -6.63
CA LEU A 17 1.32 -3.08 -6.27
C LEU A 17 2.02 -3.33 -4.94
N LEU A 18 3.35 -3.32 -4.96
CA LEU A 18 4.21 -3.44 -3.77
C LEU A 18 5.12 -2.23 -3.64
N HIS A 19 5.64 -2.01 -2.44
CA HIS A 19 6.67 -1.01 -2.20
C HIS A 19 7.88 -1.71 -1.59
N HIS A 20 9.04 -1.57 -2.24
CA HIS A 20 10.27 -2.17 -1.71
C HIS A 20 10.74 -1.39 -0.46
N PRO A 21 10.81 -2.04 0.71
CA PRO A 21 11.22 -1.38 1.95
C PRO A 21 12.67 -0.92 1.85
N GLY A 22 12.95 0.28 2.35
CA GLY A 22 14.29 0.85 2.35
C GLY A 22 14.53 1.81 3.51
N ARG A 23 15.39 2.80 3.29
CA ARG A 23 15.86 3.75 4.32
C ARG A 23 14.75 4.52 5.06
N GLU A 24 13.56 4.61 4.51
CA GLU A 24 12.39 5.18 5.18
C GLU A 24 12.05 4.45 6.47
N LEU A 25 12.38 3.15 6.59
CA LEU A 25 12.21 2.38 7.82
C LEU A 25 13.11 2.87 8.96
N GLU A 26 14.19 3.59 8.66
CA GLU A 26 15.01 4.23 9.71
C GLU A 26 14.22 5.29 10.49
N LEU A 27 13.17 5.86 9.89
CA LEU A 27 12.24 6.74 10.60
C LEU A 27 11.43 5.95 11.64
N ALA A 28 10.91 4.78 11.25
CA ALA A 28 10.23 3.87 12.18
C ALA A 28 11.18 3.35 13.26
N ASN A 29 12.44 3.04 12.95
CA ASN A 29 13.39 2.56 13.95
C ASN A 29 13.74 3.60 15.02
N ARG A 30 13.68 4.90 14.70
CA ARG A 30 13.90 5.99 15.67
C ARG A 30 12.73 6.14 16.65
N ASP A 31 11.50 5.89 16.19
CA ASP A 31 10.30 5.94 17.02
C ASP A 31 9.26 4.90 16.55
N PRO A 32 9.43 3.62 16.94
CA PRO A 32 8.55 2.55 16.48
C PRO A 32 7.09 2.79 16.87
N GLN A 33 6.87 3.30 18.08
CA GLN A 33 5.54 3.56 18.61
C GLN A 33 4.81 4.64 17.79
N ALA A 34 5.46 5.74 17.43
CA ALA A 34 4.86 6.78 16.59
C ALA A 34 4.49 6.32 15.17
N HIS A 35 5.11 5.23 14.71
CA HIS A 35 4.86 4.61 13.41
C HIS A 35 4.10 3.28 13.48
N HIS A 36 3.58 2.92 14.66
CA HIS A 36 2.83 1.69 14.92
C HIS A 36 3.59 0.40 14.54
N PHE A 37 4.91 0.40 14.74
CA PHE A 37 5.73 -0.80 14.74
C PHE A 37 5.91 -1.27 16.17
N ASP A 38 5.76 -2.58 16.41
CA ASP A 38 5.92 -3.16 17.75
C ASP A 38 7.37 -3.07 18.26
N GLN A 39 8.34 -3.06 17.33
CA GLN A 39 9.77 -2.96 17.59
C GLN A 39 10.52 -2.36 16.40
N ALA A 40 11.80 -2.05 16.61
CA ALA A 40 12.69 -1.68 15.51
C ALA A 40 12.87 -2.86 14.54
N VAL A 41 12.93 -2.53 13.26
CA VAL A 41 13.05 -3.47 12.14
C VAL A 41 14.50 -3.56 11.69
N ASP A 42 14.99 -4.79 11.50
CA ASP A 42 16.22 -5.03 10.75
C ASP A 42 15.95 -4.74 9.26
N VAL A 43 16.29 -3.53 8.82
CA VAL A 43 16.00 -3.02 7.47
C VAL A 43 16.59 -3.91 6.40
N LYS A 44 17.81 -4.41 6.61
CA LYS A 44 18.49 -5.27 5.64
C LYS A 44 17.77 -6.60 5.50
N ARG A 45 17.50 -7.27 6.63
CA ARG A 45 16.78 -8.54 6.62
C ARG A 45 15.37 -8.38 6.05
N PHE A 46 14.66 -7.32 6.40
CA PHE A 46 13.31 -7.10 5.89
C PHE A 46 13.30 -6.85 4.38
N ALA A 47 14.29 -6.12 3.85
CA ALA A 47 14.45 -5.96 2.41
C ALA A 47 14.76 -7.28 1.69
N GLU A 48 15.62 -8.11 2.25
CA GLU A 48 15.93 -9.45 1.73
C GLU A 48 14.69 -10.36 1.73
N ASP A 49 13.95 -10.41 2.83
CA ASP A 49 12.73 -11.21 2.95
C ASP A 49 11.61 -10.70 2.04
N HIS A 50 11.45 -9.38 1.90
CA HIS A 50 10.53 -8.79 0.95
C HIS A 50 10.92 -9.10 -0.51
N TRP A 51 12.21 -9.19 -0.83
CA TRP A 51 12.65 -9.56 -2.18
C TRP A 51 12.26 -11.00 -2.52
N LYS A 52 12.39 -11.94 -1.57
CA LYS A 52 11.91 -13.32 -1.75
C LYS A 52 10.40 -13.38 -2.03
N LEU A 53 9.60 -12.53 -1.38
CA LEU A 53 8.17 -12.39 -1.67
C LEU A 53 7.93 -11.91 -3.11
N VAL A 54 8.67 -10.89 -3.55
CA VAL A 54 8.58 -10.35 -4.92
C VAL A 54 8.95 -11.42 -5.95
N GLU A 55 10.02 -12.18 -5.72
CA GLU A 55 10.44 -13.28 -6.60
C GLU A 55 9.39 -14.38 -6.66
N ALA A 56 8.86 -14.84 -5.52
CA ALA A 56 7.81 -15.86 -5.47
C ALA A 56 6.54 -15.44 -6.24
N LEU A 57 6.15 -14.16 -6.14
CA LEU A 57 5.01 -13.62 -6.91
C LEU A 57 5.28 -13.64 -8.42
N ARG A 58 6.49 -13.23 -8.84
CA ARG A 58 6.90 -13.24 -10.25
C ARG A 58 6.98 -14.66 -10.81
N GLU A 59 7.52 -15.60 -10.04
CA GLU A 59 7.57 -17.03 -10.40
C GLU A 59 6.17 -17.63 -10.55
N ALA A 60 5.21 -17.19 -9.74
CA ALA A 60 3.79 -17.54 -9.87
C ALA A 60 3.09 -16.84 -11.07
N GLY A 61 3.81 -16.06 -11.87
CA GLY A 61 3.28 -15.36 -13.04
C GLY A 61 2.51 -14.07 -12.71
N VAL A 62 2.64 -13.55 -11.49
CA VAL A 62 2.05 -12.27 -11.08
C VAL A 62 2.94 -11.12 -11.55
N GLU A 63 2.34 -10.13 -12.21
CA GLU A 63 3.02 -8.88 -12.52
C GLU A 63 3.20 -8.04 -11.25
N VAL A 64 4.44 -7.92 -10.79
CA VAL A 64 4.77 -7.11 -9.62
C VAL A 64 5.16 -5.70 -10.06
N LEU A 65 4.36 -4.73 -9.62
CA LEU A 65 4.58 -3.30 -9.83
C LEU A 65 5.17 -2.69 -8.56
N LEU A 66 6.30 -2.00 -8.69
CA LEU A 66 6.96 -1.36 -7.54
C LEU A 66 6.68 0.14 -7.51
N VAL A 67 6.17 0.63 -6.37
CA VAL A 67 5.77 2.03 -6.17
C VAL A 67 6.87 3.01 -6.60
N ARG A 68 8.12 2.79 -6.16
CA ARG A 68 9.25 3.68 -6.48
C ARG A 68 9.64 3.68 -7.97
N GLU A 69 9.43 2.58 -8.67
CA GLU A 69 9.67 2.52 -10.12
C GLU A 69 8.61 3.34 -10.85
N LEU A 70 7.35 3.21 -10.45
CA LEU A 70 6.22 3.94 -11.05
C LEU A 70 6.31 5.45 -10.81
N VAL A 71 6.70 5.88 -9.61
CA VAL A 71 6.80 7.31 -9.28
C VAL A 71 8.16 7.92 -9.63
N GLY A 72 9.06 7.18 -10.28
CA GLY A 72 10.40 7.67 -10.63
C GLY A 72 10.40 8.94 -11.49
N GLY A 73 9.37 9.13 -12.32
CA GLY A 73 9.16 10.35 -13.12
C GLY A 73 8.50 11.51 -12.36
N ASN A 74 8.12 11.32 -11.10
CA ASN A 74 7.50 12.34 -10.24
C ASN A 74 8.39 12.59 -9.01
N PRO A 75 9.28 13.59 -9.05
CA PRO A 75 10.23 13.86 -7.96
C PRO A 75 9.57 14.13 -6.60
N GLU A 76 8.40 14.76 -6.59
CA GLU A 76 7.66 15.05 -5.36
C GLU A 76 7.17 13.76 -4.69
N ALA A 77 6.50 12.90 -5.47
CA ALA A 77 6.03 11.60 -4.97
C ALA A 77 7.19 10.67 -4.58
N LEU A 78 8.29 10.69 -5.34
CA LEU A 78 9.49 9.92 -5.02
C LEU A 78 10.12 10.36 -3.70
N GLU A 79 10.30 11.66 -3.49
CA GLU A 79 10.81 12.23 -2.24
C GLU A 79 9.88 11.92 -1.06
N GLN A 80 8.57 12.02 -1.27
CA GLN A 80 7.57 11.67 -0.27
C GLN A 80 7.61 10.18 0.10
N SER A 81 7.91 9.28 -0.85
CA SER A 81 8.08 7.84 -0.58
C SER A 81 9.19 7.53 0.44
N TYR A 82 10.17 8.43 0.60
CA TYR A 82 11.24 8.27 1.60
C TYR A 82 10.85 8.77 3.01
N LYS A 83 9.65 9.36 3.15
CA LYS A 83 9.11 9.92 4.40
C LYS A 83 7.94 9.08 4.96
N ALA A 84 7.65 7.93 4.35
CA ALA A 84 6.50 7.10 4.65
C ALA A 84 6.95 5.69 5.07
N PRO A 85 7.33 5.45 6.34
CA PRO A 85 7.88 4.16 6.78
C PRO A 85 6.91 2.98 6.63
N ASN A 86 5.60 3.23 6.71
CA ASN A 86 4.59 2.19 6.55
C ASN A 86 4.18 1.95 5.09
N LEU A 87 4.80 2.61 4.10
CA LEU A 87 4.46 2.48 2.68
C LEU A 87 4.64 1.05 2.13
N VAL A 88 5.49 0.24 2.77
CA VAL A 88 5.62 -1.22 2.49
C VAL A 88 4.28 -1.96 2.63
N PHE A 89 3.34 -1.42 3.42
CA PHE A 89 1.99 -1.96 3.60
C PHE A 89 0.99 -1.31 2.64
N THR A 90 1.20 -1.50 1.33
CA THR A 90 0.44 -0.87 0.24
C THR A 90 -1.07 -1.13 0.32
N ARG A 91 -1.50 -2.21 0.99
CA ARG A 91 -2.91 -2.55 1.25
C ARG A 91 -3.67 -1.48 2.01
N ASP A 92 -3.03 -0.73 2.90
CA ASP A 92 -3.77 0.10 3.84
C ASP A 92 -4.24 1.43 3.23
N SER A 93 -3.42 2.01 2.35
CA SER A 93 -3.69 3.32 1.76
C SER A 93 -4.71 3.28 0.62
N SER A 94 -5.03 2.10 0.08
CA SER A 94 -5.92 1.97 -1.07
C SER A 94 -6.53 0.59 -1.23
N SER A 95 -7.55 0.49 -2.08
CA SER A 95 -8.06 -0.79 -2.59
C SER A 95 -8.49 -0.63 -4.04
N MET A 96 -8.32 -1.68 -4.83
CA MET A 96 -8.68 -1.67 -6.25
C MET A 96 -10.10 -2.18 -6.44
N THR A 97 -10.85 -1.58 -7.36
CA THR A 97 -12.14 -2.08 -7.82
C THR A 97 -12.18 -2.10 -9.35
N ASN A 98 -13.23 -2.68 -9.91
CA ASN A 98 -13.44 -2.61 -11.36
C ASN A 98 -13.65 -1.17 -11.86
N GLU A 99 -14.03 -0.22 -11.01
CA GLU A 99 -14.22 1.19 -11.38
C GLU A 99 -12.96 2.04 -11.17
N GLY A 100 -11.90 1.47 -10.59
CA GLY A 100 -10.66 2.17 -10.29
C GLY A 100 -10.23 2.04 -8.84
N ALA A 101 -9.19 2.80 -8.48
CA ALA A 101 -8.65 2.83 -7.13
C ALA A 101 -9.56 3.60 -6.17
N MET A 102 -9.80 3.01 -5.00
CA MET A 102 -10.28 3.72 -3.82
C MET A 102 -9.06 4.13 -3.00
N LEU A 103 -8.93 5.41 -2.72
CA LEU A 103 -7.86 5.99 -1.92
C LEU A 103 -8.38 6.34 -0.53
N PHE A 104 -7.69 5.86 0.50
CA PHE A 104 -8.12 6.02 1.87
C PHE A 104 -7.34 7.10 2.61
N ARG A 105 -8.04 7.74 3.54
CA ARG A 105 -7.44 8.68 4.46
C ARG A 105 -7.04 7.95 5.74
N MET A 106 -5.73 7.80 5.92
CA MET A 106 -5.16 7.08 7.06
C MET A 106 -5.57 7.70 8.40
N GLY A 107 -5.90 6.83 9.36
CA GLY A 107 -6.26 7.22 10.72
C GLY A 107 -5.09 7.90 11.43
N LEU A 108 -3.92 7.24 11.41
CA LEU A 108 -2.70 7.78 11.97
C LEU A 108 -2.17 8.93 11.09
N PRO A 109 -1.98 10.16 11.64
CA PRO A 109 -1.55 11.30 10.83
C PRO A 109 -0.22 11.11 10.09
N SER A 110 0.76 10.41 10.69
CA SER A 110 2.05 10.13 10.05
C SER A 110 1.93 9.29 8.78
N ARG A 111 0.90 8.44 8.69
CA ARG A 111 0.62 7.58 7.54
C ARG A 111 -0.09 8.27 6.38
N ARG A 112 -0.63 9.48 6.59
CA ARG A 112 -1.32 10.23 5.52
C ARG A 112 -0.38 10.67 4.40
N ALA A 113 0.93 10.60 4.63
CA ALA A 113 1.94 10.80 3.60
C ALA A 113 2.00 9.64 2.58
N GLU A 114 1.41 8.48 2.86
CA GLU A 114 1.41 7.32 1.94
C GLU A 114 0.44 7.52 0.77
N THR A 115 -0.80 7.96 1.04
CA THR A 115 -1.87 8.03 0.04
C THR A 115 -1.51 8.84 -1.21
N PRO A 116 -0.85 10.02 -1.12
CA PRO A 116 -0.43 10.76 -2.32
C PRO A 116 0.60 10.02 -3.17
N VAL A 117 1.50 9.22 -2.56
CA VAL A 117 2.49 8.42 -3.29
C VAL A 117 1.79 7.28 -4.04
N ILE A 118 0.84 6.60 -3.38
CA ILE A 118 0.01 5.56 -4.02
C ILE A 118 -0.85 6.14 -5.15
N LYS A 119 -1.43 7.32 -4.96
CA LYS A 119 -2.17 8.05 -6.01
C LYS A 119 -1.29 8.32 -7.22
N ALA A 120 -0.07 8.83 -7.01
CA ALA A 120 0.88 9.07 -8.10
C ALA A 120 1.26 7.77 -8.83
N ALA A 121 1.42 6.65 -8.12
CA ALA A 121 1.69 5.35 -8.74
C ALA A 121 0.52 4.89 -9.62
N TYR A 122 -0.73 5.08 -9.19
CA TYR A 122 -1.91 4.76 -10.02
C TYR A 122 -2.07 5.70 -11.21
N GLN A 123 -1.75 6.98 -11.07
CA GLN A 123 -1.74 7.93 -12.18
C GLN A 123 -0.72 7.54 -13.25
N ALA A 124 0.47 7.06 -12.85
CA ALA A 124 1.48 6.56 -13.79
C ALA A 124 1.04 5.31 -14.57
N LEU A 125 -0.02 4.64 -14.13
CA LEU A 125 -0.61 3.45 -14.75
C LEU A 125 -1.94 3.77 -15.47
N ASP A 126 -2.32 5.04 -15.59
CA ASP A 126 -3.61 5.47 -16.14
C ASP A 126 -4.84 4.84 -15.43
N ILE A 127 -4.69 4.53 -14.14
CA ILE A 127 -5.77 3.97 -13.32
C ILE A 127 -6.63 5.13 -12.77
N PRO A 128 -7.95 5.13 -12.99
CA PRO A 128 -8.83 6.16 -12.45
C PRO A 128 -8.98 6.01 -10.94
N VAL A 129 -9.19 7.14 -10.27
CA VAL A 129 -9.57 7.19 -8.86
C VAL A 129 -11.09 7.16 -8.78
N ALA A 130 -11.64 6.02 -8.36
CA ALA A 130 -13.08 5.82 -8.19
C ALA A 130 -13.62 6.53 -6.94
N LEU A 131 -12.78 6.61 -5.89
CA LEU A 131 -13.11 7.26 -4.63
C LEU A 131 -11.83 7.79 -3.98
N GLU A 132 -11.90 9.00 -3.43
CA GLU A 132 -10.85 9.57 -2.59
C GLU A 132 -11.47 10.06 -1.29
N MET A 133 -11.03 9.49 -0.17
CA MET A 133 -11.60 9.81 1.13
C MET A 133 -11.07 11.14 1.67
N GLU A 134 -11.98 12.03 2.04
CA GLU A 134 -11.65 13.33 2.61
C GLU A 134 -11.92 13.40 4.12
N ALA A 135 -11.37 14.42 4.77
CA ALA A 135 -11.68 14.71 6.16
C ALA A 135 -13.21 14.97 6.34
N PRO A 136 -13.80 14.61 7.49
CA PRO A 136 -13.17 14.03 8.69
C PRO A 136 -13.02 12.50 8.66
N HIS A 137 -13.40 11.85 7.56
CA HIS A 137 -13.46 10.39 7.49
C HIS A 137 -12.07 9.77 7.41
N THR A 138 -11.92 8.60 8.03
CA THR A 138 -10.69 7.81 7.96
C THR A 138 -11.04 6.35 7.73
N PHE A 139 -10.22 5.66 6.96
CA PHE A 139 -10.35 4.24 6.69
C PHE A 139 -8.98 3.66 6.32
N GLU A 140 -8.80 2.36 6.51
CA GLU A 140 -7.60 1.64 6.10
C GLU A 140 -8.01 0.36 5.38
N GLY A 141 -7.34 0.02 4.28
CA GLY A 141 -7.73 -1.09 3.42
C GLY A 141 -7.64 -2.49 4.05
N GLY A 142 -6.94 -2.64 5.18
CA GLY A 142 -7.02 -3.85 6.01
C GLY A 142 -8.43 -4.13 6.55
N GLY A 143 -9.30 -3.11 6.60
CA GLY A 143 -10.69 -3.23 7.01
C GLY A 143 -11.67 -3.57 5.89
N LEU A 144 -11.23 -3.70 4.64
CA LEU A 144 -12.07 -4.04 3.49
C LEU A 144 -11.69 -5.42 2.95
N ALA A 145 -12.68 -6.21 2.56
CA ALA A 145 -12.49 -7.39 1.72
C ALA A 145 -13.59 -7.45 0.66
N LEU A 146 -13.22 -7.60 -0.61
CA LEU A 146 -14.17 -7.79 -1.70
C LEU A 146 -14.57 -9.27 -1.78
N LEU A 147 -15.86 -9.54 -1.75
CA LEU A 147 -16.43 -10.88 -1.80
C LEU A 147 -17.21 -11.06 -3.09
N GLU A 148 -17.45 -12.30 -3.50
CA GLU A 148 -18.34 -12.56 -4.62
C GLU A 148 -19.73 -11.97 -4.32
N GLY A 149 -20.15 -11.00 -5.14
CA GLY A 149 -21.44 -10.32 -4.98
C GLY A 149 -21.53 -9.29 -3.85
N GLY A 150 -20.43 -8.91 -3.19
CA GLY A 150 -20.48 -7.94 -2.10
C GLY A 150 -19.14 -7.52 -1.52
N ALA A 151 -19.17 -6.91 -0.34
CA ALA A 151 -17.97 -6.54 0.40
C ALA A 151 -18.19 -6.73 1.90
N SER A 152 -17.13 -7.10 2.60
CA SER A 152 -17.05 -7.07 4.06
C SER A 152 -16.26 -5.83 4.47
N ILE A 153 -16.81 -5.09 5.44
CA ILE A 153 -16.16 -3.90 6.01
C ILE A 153 -16.12 -4.07 7.52
N SER A 154 -14.93 -4.00 8.09
CA SER A 154 -14.73 -4.00 9.54
C SER A 154 -14.48 -2.59 10.06
N ARG A 155 -14.85 -2.36 11.32
CA ARG A 155 -14.52 -1.15 12.06
C ARG A 155 -13.55 -1.55 13.16
N ALA A 156 -12.26 -1.36 12.92
CA ALA A 156 -11.21 -1.57 13.91
C ALA A 156 -10.56 -0.23 14.31
N THR A 157 -10.21 -0.10 15.58
CA THR A 157 -9.38 0.98 16.10
C THR A 157 -8.11 0.38 16.70
N GLY A 158 -6.93 0.83 16.26
CA GLY A 158 -5.66 0.53 16.92
C GLY A 158 -5.00 -0.81 16.55
N MET A 159 -4.73 -1.05 15.28
CA MET A 159 -3.86 -2.17 14.86
C MET A 159 -2.40 -1.73 14.91
N SER A 160 -1.57 -2.46 15.68
CA SER A 160 -0.11 -2.36 15.62
C SER A 160 0.45 -3.43 14.68
N LYS A 161 1.62 -3.18 14.10
CA LYS A 161 2.26 -4.09 13.15
C LYS A 161 3.36 -4.88 13.86
N ALA A 162 3.13 -6.18 14.02
CA ALA A 162 4.10 -7.14 14.53
C ALA A 162 4.95 -7.71 13.39
N TRP A 163 6.28 -7.51 13.44
CA TRP A 163 7.25 -8.15 12.55
C TRP A 163 8.50 -8.53 13.35
#